data_AF-A0A8J4VUQ1-F1
#
_entry.id   AF-A0A8J4VUQ1-F1
#
_cell.length_a   1.000
_cell.length_b   1.000
_cell.length_c   1.000
_cell.angle_alpha   90.00
_cell.angle_beta   90.00
_cell.angle_gamma   90.00
#
_symmetry.space_group_name_H-M   'P 1'
#
loop_
_entity.id
_entity.type
_entity.pdbx_description
1 polymer ?
#
loop_
_entity_poly.entity_id
_entity_poly.type
_entity_poly.pdbx_seq_one_letter_code
_entity_poly.pdbx_strand_id
1 'polypeptide(L)'
;MVGAPLNKTSLPSANGTRTTTTLSSDSVLALNTGNPTVFEPFWQKMGNKCDVLIRASDLMSYYSDKNNVCWFLEPELGDAIKRLHGVVGNAVTDGRHIVLGTGSTQLFQALLYALTTPAAPEPVSVVSSAPYYSVGLTNSNFSFAFYFRMFGSVKSG
;
A
#
# COMPACT_ATOMS: atom_id res chain seq x y z
N MET A 1 -20.62 8.55 19.13
CA MET A 1 -21.40 8.11 17.96
C MET A 1 -20.94 6.71 17.61
N VAL A 2 -21.84 5.74 17.72
CA VAL A 2 -21.58 4.33 17.43
C VAL A 2 -21.42 4.19 15.91
N GLY A 3 -20.23 3.81 15.46
CA GLY A 3 -19.96 3.55 14.05
C GLY A 3 -20.84 2.41 13.55
N ALA A 4 -21.52 2.64 12.43
CA ALA A 4 -22.25 1.58 11.76
C ALA A 4 -21.27 0.44 11.40
N PRO A 5 -21.62 -0.83 11.64
CA PRO A 5 -20.75 -1.93 11.25
C PRO A 5 -20.62 -1.94 9.72
N LEU A 6 -19.37 -1.98 9.25
CA LEU A 6 -19.06 -2.26 7.85
C LEU A 6 -19.67 -3.61 7.48
N ASN A 7 -20.76 -3.56 6.72
CA ASN A 7 -21.42 -4.74 6.20
C ASN A 7 -20.47 -5.37 5.18
N LYS A 8 -19.76 -6.44 5.57
CA LYS A 8 -18.99 -7.27 4.65
C LYS A 8 -20.00 -7.87 3.67
N THR A 9 -20.11 -7.31 2.48
CA THR A 9 -20.67 -8.03 1.34
C THR A 9 -19.73 -9.21 1.09
N SER A 10 -20.06 -10.33 1.73
CA SER A 10 -19.45 -11.63 1.51
C SER A 10 -19.68 -12.01 0.05
N LEU A 11 -18.64 -11.89 -0.76
CA LEU A 11 -18.57 -12.70 -1.96
C LEU A 11 -18.49 -14.17 -1.47
N PRO A 12 -19.32 -15.07 -1.99
CA PRO A 12 -19.39 -16.43 -1.47
C PRO A 12 -18.04 -17.13 -1.64
N SER A 13 -17.61 -17.76 -0.55
CA SER A 13 -16.49 -18.70 -0.52
C SER A 13 -16.61 -19.66 -1.71
N ALA A 14 -15.57 -19.71 -2.54
CA ALA A 14 -15.45 -20.66 -3.63
C ALA A 14 -15.14 -22.06 -3.07
N ASN A 15 -16.06 -22.61 -2.29
CA ASN A 15 -15.99 -23.95 -1.75
C ASN A 15 -17.27 -24.71 -2.10
N GLY A 16 -17.37 -25.16 -3.35
CA GLY A 16 -18.15 -26.33 -3.82
C GLY A 16 -19.65 -26.42 -3.58
N THR A 17 -20.25 -25.62 -2.70
CA THR A 17 -21.66 -25.66 -2.33
C THR A 17 -22.29 -24.40 -2.88
N ARG A 18 -23.05 -24.58 -3.96
CA ARG A 18 -23.72 -23.50 -4.70
C ARG A 18 -24.86 -22.95 -3.85
N THR A 19 -24.57 -22.14 -2.83
CA THR A 19 -25.56 -21.21 -2.28
C THR A 19 -25.74 -20.10 -3.30
N THR A 20 -26.75 -20.27 -4.15
CA THR A 20 -27.30 -19.19 -4.97
C THR A 20 -27.84 -18.12 -4.04
N THR A 21 -26.98 -17.18 -3.61
CA THR A 21 -27.43 -15.88 -3.16
C THR A 21 -28.02 -15.20 -4.39
N THR A 22 -29.34 -15.14 -4.47
CA THR A 22 -30.06 -14.31 -5.41
C THR A 22 -29.70 -12.86 -5.12
N LEU A 23 -28.70 -12.34 -5.84
CA LEU A 23 -28.38 -10.92 -5.83
C LEU A 23 -29.63 -10.17 -6.33
N SER A 24 -30.11 -9.21 -5.54
CA SER A 24 -31.20 -8.33 -5.96
C SER A 24 -30.80 -7.59 -7.23
N SER A 25 -31.73 -7.36 -8.17
CA SER A 25 -31.49 -6.52 -9.34
C SER A 25 -31.03 -5.10 -8.98
N ASP A 26 -31.31 -4.65 -7.76
CA ASP A 26 -30.91 -3.34 -7.23
C ASP A 26 -29.53 -3.35 -6.55
N SER A 27 -28.80 -4.47 -6.61
CA SER A 27 -27.48 -4.59 -5.97
C SER A 27 -26.46 -3.71 -6.67
N VAL A 28 -25.88 -2.76 -5.95
CA VAL A 28 -24.82 -1.89 -6.47
C VAL A 28 -23.49 -2.64 -6.50
N LEU A 29 -22.93 -2.81 -7.70
CA LEU A 29 -21.58 -3.34 -7.87
C LEU A 29 -20.54 -2.21 -7.71
N ALA A 30 -19.88 -2.17 -6.55
CA ALA A 30 -18.86 -1.17 -6.25
C ALA A 30 -17.51 -1.51 -6.93
N LEU A 31 -17.31 -1.04 -8.17
CA LEU A 31 -16.05 -1.18 -8.92
C LEU A 31 -15.16 0.08 -8.90
N ASN A 32 -15.51 1.06 -8.09
CA ASN A 32 -14.79 2.33 -7.97
C ASN A 32 -13.56 2.24 -7.07
N THR A 33 -13.35 1.12 -6.38
CA THR A 33 -12.20 0.91 -5.49
C THR A 33 -11.29 -0.19 -6.03
N GLY A 34 -9.98 0.04 -5.97
CA GLY A 34 -8.97 -0.98 -6.28
C GLY A 34 -8.78 -2.01 -5.16
N ASN A 35 -9.85 -2.37 -4.44
CA ASN A 35 -9.77 -3.27 -3.29
C ASN A 35 -9.41 -4.70 -3.75
N PRO A 36 -8.26 -5.26 -3.33
CA PRO A 36 -7.69 -6.47 -3.94
C PRO A 36 -8.28 -7.78 -3.39
N THR A 37 -9.58 -7.82 -3.05
CA THR A 37 -10.24 -9.02 -2.49
C THR A 37 -10.23 -10.23 -3.43
N VAL A 38 -9.93 -10.02 -4.71
CA VAL A 38 -9.74 -11.08 -5.70
C VAL A 38 -8.69 -12.12 -5.29
N PHE A 39 -7.72 -11.77 -4.44
CA PHE A 39 -6.67 -12.70 -3.97
C PHE A 39 -7.07 -13.50 -2.72
N GLU A 40 -8.22 -13.22 -2.10
CA GLU A 40 -8.65 -13.92 -0.88
C GLU A 40 -8.74 -15.45 -1.06
N PRO A 41 -9.31 -16.00 -2.15
CA PRO A 41 -9.38 -17.46 -2.34
C PRO A 41 -8.01 -18.12 -2.49
N PHE A 42 -7.00 -17.39 -2.99
CA PHE A 42 -5.63 -17.91 -3.05
C PHE A 42 -5.07 -18.11 -1.65
N TRP A 43 -5.18 -17.11 -0.78
CA TRP A 43 -4.70 -17.19 0.60
C TRP A 43 -5.45 -18.22 1.43
N GLN A 44 -6.76 -18.38 1.23
CA GLN A 44 -7.54 -19.44 1.88
C GLN A 44 -7.02 -20.85 1.53
N LYS A 45 -6.60 -21.07 0.28
CA LYS A 45 -6.03 -22.36 -0.16
C LYS A 45 -4.64 -22.65 0.42
N MET A 46 -3.92 -21.64 0.89
CA MET A 46 -2.61 -21.83 1.53
C MET A 46 -2.73 -22.52 2.89
N GLY A 47 -3.93 -22.55 3.49
CA GLY A 47 -4.17 -23.16 4.79
C GLY A 47 -3.28 -22.53 5.85
N ASN A 48 -2.67 -23.38 6.70
CA ASN A 48 -1.81 -22.94 7.79
C ASN A 48 -0.38 -22.53 7.36
N LYS A 49 -0.02 -22.64 6.08
CA LYS A 49 1.34 -22.32 5.60
C LYS A 49 1.72 -20.86 5.79
N CYS A 50 0.72 -19.99 5.90
CA CYS A 50 0.89 -18.54 6.06
C CYS A 50 0.43 -18.07 7.45
N ASP A 51 0.16 -18.98 8.38
CA ASP A 51 -0.17 -18.62 9.76
C ASP A 51 1.06 -17.99 10.44
N VAL A 52 0.83 -16.92 11.19
CA VAL A 52 1.87 -16.22 11.96
C VAL A 52 1.48 -16.25 13.44
N LEU A 53 2.36 -16.79 14.27
CA LEU A 53 2.25 -16.73 15.73
C LEU A 53 3.08 -15.55 16.25
N ILE A 54 2.41 -14.57 16.85
CA ILE A 54 3.05 -13.44 17.53
C ILE A 54 2.81 -13.61 19.03
N ARG A 55 3.88 -13.82 19.81
CA ARG A 55 3.78 -13.96 21.27
C ARG A 55 3.65 -12.59 21.93
N ALA A 56 3.16 -12.56 23.17
CA ALA A 56 2.95 -11.32 23.92
C ALA A 56 4.23 -10.50 24.15
N SER A 57 5.39 -11.17 24.18
CA SER A 57 6.70 -10.52 24.34
C SER A 57 7.39 -10.17 23.01
N ASP A 58 6.86 -10.61 21.88
CA ASP A 58 7.46 -10.34 20.57
C ASP A 58 7.21 -8.87 20.18
N LEU A 59 8.13 -8.28 19.43
CA LEU A 59 8.00 -6.95 18.82
C LEU A 59 7.74 -5.79 19.82
N MET A 60 8.15 -5.93 21.09
CA MET A 60 7.97 -4.87 22.11
C MET A 60 8.98 -3.72 22.01
N SER A 61 10.15 -3.97 21.42
CA SER A 61 11.19 -2.96 21.23
C SER A 61 10.80 -1.99 20.13
N TYR A 62 11.13 -0.70 20.28
CA TYR A 62 11.04 0.25 19.17
C TYR A 62 11.99 -0.09 18.03
N TYR A 63 13.14 -0.69 18.33
CA TYR A 63 14.19 -0.97 17.34
C TYR A 63 14.13 -2.41 16.86
N SER A 64 14.21 -2.59 15.54
CA SER A 64 14.40 -3.87 14.86
C SER A 64 15.90 -4.12 14.61
N ASP A 65 16.56 -3.18 13.91
CA ASP A 65 18.01 -3.22 13.67
C ASP A 65 18.62 -1.82 13.70
N LYS A 66 19.35 -1.51 14.77
CA LYS A 66 19.95 -0.18 14.96
C LYS A 66 21.06 0.16 13.95
N ASN A 67 21.59 -0.83 13.24
CA ASN A 67 22.65 -0.64 12.25
C ASN A 67 22.08 -0.36 10.85
N ASN A 68 20.78 -0.56 10.66
CA ASN A 68 20.11 -0.28 9.40
C ASN A 68 19.73 1.20 9.31
N VAL A 69 19.80 1.78 8.11
CA VAL A 69 19.27 3.12 7.82
C VAL A 69 17.79 3.20 8.20
N CYS A 70 17.03 2.15 7.91
CA CYS A 70 15.66 1.98 8.35
C CYS A 70 15.65 1.11 9.62
N TRP A 71 15.90 1.71 10.79
CA TRP A 71 16.11 0.96 12.04
C TRP A 71 14.88 0.20 12.56
N PHE A 72 13.70 0.49 12.01
CA PHE A 72 12.43 -0.18 12.26
C PHE A 72 12.06 -1.21 11.18
N LEU A 73 12.99 -1.53 10.28
CA LEU A 73 12.85 -2.65 9.33
C LEU A 73 13.27 -3.94 10.02
N GLU A 74 12.32 -4.87 10.17
CA GLU A 74 12.62 -6.24 10.57
C GLU A 74 13.55 -6.91 9.54
N PRO A 75 14.71 -7.46 9.97
CA PRO A 75 15.69 -8.06 9.06
C PRO A 75 15.09 -9.12 8.14
N GLU A 76 14.25 -10.01 8.67
CA GLU A 76 13.62 -11.10 7.92
C GLU A 76 12.71 -10.59 6.81
N LEU A 77 12.02 -9.46 7.05
CA LEU A 77 11.21 -8.80 6.02
C LEU A 77 12.10 -8.19 4.94
N GLY A 78 13.22 -7.56 5.33
CA GLY A 78 14.20 -7.01 4.39
C GLY A 78 14.75 -8.08 3.44
N ASP A 79 15.10 -9.25 3.98
CA ASP A 79 15.59 -10.39 3.21
C ASP A 79 14.51 -11.00 2.33
N ALA A 80 13.27 -11.12 2.84
CA ALA A 80 12.14 -11.60 2.06
C ALA A 80 11.84 -10.70 0.85
N ILE A 81 11.90 -9.37 1.01
CA ILE A 81 11.71 -8.39 -0.08
C ILE A 81 12.81 -8.57 -1.15
N LYS A 82 14.09 -8.65 -0.73
CA LYS A 82 15.20 -8.86 -1.67
C LYS A 82 15.07 -10.17 -2.43
N ARG A 83 14.75 -11.25 -1.72
CA ARG A 83 14.53 -12.58 -2.32
C ARG A 83 13.36 -12.56 -3.29
N LEU A 84 12.24 -11.92 -2.95
CA LEU A 84 11.08 -11.82 -3.83
C LEU A 84 11.45 -11.13 -5.15
N HIS A 85 12.13 -9.98 -5.08
CA HIS A 85 12.59 -9.28 -6.28
C HIS A 85 13.62 -10.06 -7.08
N GLY A 86 14.52 -10.80 -6.41
CA GLY A 86 15.49 -11.67 -7.08
C GLY A 86 14.84 -12.84 -7.82
N VAL A 87 13.81 -13.46 -7.24
CA VAL A 87 13.08 -14.59 -7.87
C VAL A 87 12.18 -14.11 -9.01
N VAL A 88 11.47 -13.01 -8.82
CA VAL A 88 10.54 -12.47 -9.84
C VAL A 88 11.29 -11.72 -10.94
N GLY A 89 12.46 -11.15 -10.64
CA GLY A 89 13.27 -10.39 -11.58
C GLY A 89 12.69 -9.04 -11.98
N ASN A 90 11.78 -8.48 -11.17
CA ASN A 90 11.07 -7.22 -11.49
C ASN A 90 11.77 -5.96 -10.95
N ALA A 91 12.77 -6.09 -10.08
CA ALA A 91 13.54 -4.95 -9.57
C ALA A 91 14.96 -5.37 -9.16
N VAL A 92 15.94 -4.47 -9.35
CA VAL A 92 17.31 -4.62 -8.84
C VAL A 92 17.38 -4.09 -7.42
N THR A 93 17.73 -4.92 -6.45
CA THR A 93 17.82 -4.55 -5.03
C THR A 93 19.26 -4.35 -4.53
N ASP A 94 20.26 -4.83 -5.28
CA ASP A 94 21.66 -4.69 -4.93
C ASP A 94 22.11 -3.22 -4.87
N GLY A 95 22.84 -2.86 -3.83
CA GLY A 95 23.31 -1.49 -3.59
C GLY A 95 22.20 -0.49 -3.24
N ARG A 96 20.98 -0.95 -2.93
CA ARG A 96 19.86 -0.08 -2.55
C ARG A 96 19.47 -0.24 -1.07
N HIS A 97 19.10 0.87 -0.45
CA HIS A 97 18.45 0.86 0.86
C HIS A 97 16.97 0.50 0.72
N ILE A 98 16.45 -0.28 1.67
CA ILE A 98 15.03 -0.57 1.80
C ILE A 98 14.49 0.29 2.94
N VAL A 99 13.45 1.09 2.66
CA VAL A 99 12.74 1.90 3.64
C VAL A 99 11.29 1.43 3.65
N LEU A 100 10.75 1.16 4.85
CA LEU A 100 9.36 0.78 5.02
C LEU A 100 8.47 2.00 5.26
N GLY A 101 7.23 1.90 4.83
CA GLY A 101 6.17 2.82 5.19
C GLY A 101 4.83 2.09 5.26
N THR A 102 3.87 2.70 5.96
CA THR A 102 2.49 2.24 6.09
C THR A 102 1.76 2.49 4.77
N GLY A 103 2.05 1.64 3.80
CA GLY A 103 1.59 1.77 2.42
C GLY A 103 2.46 2.71 1.58
N SER A 104 2.36 2.54 0.27
CA SER A 104 3.08 3.36 -0.72
C SER A 104 2.70 4.85 -0.64
N THR A 105 1.50 5.19 -0.15
CA THR A 105 1.08 6.57 0.08
C THR A 105 2.02 7.32 1.03
N GLN A 106 2.41 6.70 2.15
CA GLN A 106 3.36 7.32 3.09
C GLN A 106 4.74 7.45 2.45
N LEU A 107 5.21 6.41 1.75
CA LEU A 107 6.52 6.42 1.08
C LEU A 107 6.60 7.50 0.00
N PHE A 108 5.52 7.71 -0.76
CA PHE A 108 5.46 8.75 -1.77
C PHE A 108 5.58 10.15 -1.13
N GLN A 109 4.86 10.41 -0.03
CA GLN A 109 4.99 11.66 0.71
C GLN A 109 6.38 11.87 1.29
N ALA A 110 6.95 10.83 1.91
CA ALA A 110 8.29 10.88 2.48
C ALA A 110 9.36 11.13 1.40
N LEU A 111 9.22 10.50 0.24
CA LEU A 111 10.10 10.70 -0.90
C LEU A 111 10.00 12.14 -1.45
N LEU A 112 8.79 12.66 -1.62
CA LEU A 112 8.60 14.06 -2.03
C LEU A 112 9.28 14.99 -1.03
N TYR A 113 9.00 14.84 0.27
CA TYR A 113 9.62 15.65 1.30
C TYR A 113 11.16 15.55 1.29
N ALA A 114 11.72 14.35 1.14
CA ALA A 114 13.17 14.14 1.11
C ALA A 114 13.84 14.74 -0.13
N LEU A 115 13.14 14.75 -1.27
CA LEU A 115 13.64 15.34 -2.52
C LEU A 115 13.46 16.86 -2.57
N THR A 116 12.56 17.41 -1.75
CA THR A 116 12.28 18.84 -1.73
C THR A 116 13.06 19.50 -0.62
N THR A 117 14.02 20.34 -0.96
CA THR A 117 14.79 21.09 0.04
C THR A 117 13.85 21.98 0.86
N PRO A 118 13.71 21.78 2.19
CA PRO A 118 12.79 22.58 3.01
C PRO A 118 13.11 24.08 3.06
N ALA A 119 14.31 24.47 2.63
CA ALA A 119 14.82 25.84 2.63
C ALA A 119 15.07 26.41 1.21
N ALA A 120 14.61 25.72 0.15
CA ALA A 120 14.72 26.29 -1.19
C ALA A 120 13.79 27.50 -1.34
N PRO A 121 14.22 28.58 -2.01
CA PRO A 121 13.41 29.78 -2.22
C PRO A 121 12.19 29.53 -3.12
N GLU A 122 12.23 28.49 -3.97
CA GLU A 122 11.16 28.15 -4.91
C GLU A 122 10.62 26.74 -4.65
N PRO A 123 9.30 26.52 -4.78
CA PRO A 123 8.68 25.21 -4.62
C PRO A 123 9.11 24.26 -5.76
N VAL A 124 9.34 22.99 -5.43
CA VAL A 124 9.67 21.97 -6.43
C VAL A 124 8.41 21.55 -7.18
N SER A 125 8.47 21.60 -8.51
CA SER A 125 7.42 21.09 -9.38
C SER A 125 7.42 19.55 -9.35
N VAL A 126 6.31 18.95 -8.93
CA VAL A 126 6.08 17.50 -9.00
C VAL A 126 5.12 17.26 -10.15
N VAL A 127 5.44 16.36 -11.08
CA VAL A 127 4.61 16.11 -12.27
C VAL A 127 4.48 14.61 -12.53
N SER A 128 3.39 14.22 -13.20
CA SER A 128 3.18 12.86 -13.68
C SER A 128 2.52 12.90 -15.06
N SER A 129 2.88 11.95 -15.91
CA SER A 129 2.32 11.86 -17.27
C SER A 129 0.86 11.42 -17.22
N ALA A 130 0.01 12.04 -18.03
CA ALA A 130 -1.41 11.69 -18.08
C ALA A 130 -1.64 10.42 -18.95
N PRO A 131 -2.61 9.56 -18.59
CA PRO A 131 -3.44 9.59 -17.38
C PRO A 131 -2.65 9.17 -16.13
N TYR A 132 -2.90 9.84 -15.00
CA TYR A 132 -2.18 9.62 -13.74
C TYR A 132 -3.10 9.07 -12.64
N TYR A 133 -2.51 8.46 -11.62
CA TYR A 133 -3.23 7.95 -10.46
C TYR A 133 -3.84 9.10 -9.64
N SER A 134 -5.17 9.08 -9.47
CA SER A 134 -5.87 10.02 -8.60
C SER A 134 -5.87 9.49 -7.17
N VAL A 135 -5.19 10.21 -6.26
CA VAL A 135 -5.26 9.92 -4.83
C VAL A 135 -6.51 10.59 -4.29
N GLY A 136 -7.55 9.82 -3.97
CA GLY A 136 -8.79 10.33 -3.39
C GLY A 136 -8.55 10.87 -1.98
N LEU A 137 -8.50 12.19 -1.82
CA LEU A 137 -8.48 12.84 -0.51
C LEU A 137 -9.90 13.03 -0.01
N THR A 138 -10.40 12.13 0.83
CA THR A 138 -11.65 12.36 1.58
C THR A 138 -11.34 13.01 2.94
N ASN A 139 -11.69 14.29 3.06
CA ASN A 139 -12.02 15.02 4.30
C ASN A 139 -10.99 15.03 5.45
N SER A 140 -9.79 15.52 5.18
CA SER A 140 -8.96 16.23 6.16
C SER A 140 -8.08 17.19 5.38
N ASN A 141 -7.83 18.39 5.92
CA ASN A 141 -7.12 19.52 5.28
C ASN A 141 -5.65 19.23 4.93
N PHE A 142 -5.38 18.17 4.17
CA PHE A 142 -4.09 17.84 3.61
C PHE A 142 -4.19 18.02 2.10
N SER A 143 -4.12 19.28 1.68
CA SER A 143 -4.05 19.64 0.28
C SER A 143 -2.72 19.11 -0.30
N PHE A 144 -2.74 17.90 -0.89
CA PHE A 144 -1.63 17.39 -1.71
C PHE A 144 -1.24 18.39 -2.82
N ALA A 145 -2.23 19.17 -3.28
CA ALA A 145 -2.06 20.19 -4.30
C ALA A 145 -1.47 21.53 -3.81
N PHE A 146 -1.45 21.82 -2.50
CA PHE A 146 -0.95 23.12 -2.00
C PHE A 146 0.56 23.13 -1.72
N TYR A 147 1.17 21.99 -1.40
CA TYR A 147 2.63 21.94 -1.20
C TYR A 147 3.39 21.60 -2.48
N PHE A 148 2.76 20.86 -3.39
CA PHE A 148 3.33 20.52 -4.68
C PHE A 148 2.37 20.95 -5.78
N ARG A 149 2.79 21.95 -6.56
CA ARG A 149 2.05 22.32 -7.76
C ARG A 149 2.23 21.20 -8.78
N MET A 150 1.24 20.31 -8.82
CA MET A 150 1.15 19.28 -9.85
C MET A 150 0.87 19.97 -11.19
N PHE A 151 1.92 20.26 -11.95
CA PHE A 151 1.74 20.67 -13.34
C PHE A 151 1.39 19.42 -14.16
N GLY A 152 0.43 19.56 -15.07
CA GLY A 152 -0.06 18.48 -15.92
C GLY A 152 1.03 17.87 -16.82
N SER A 153 0.59 16.92 -17.66
CA SER A 153 1.41 16.02 -18.48
C SER A 153 2.64 16.68 -19.13
N VAL A 154 3.79 16.02 -19.00
CA VAL A 154 4.92 16.22 -19.91
C VAL A 154 4.49 15.68 -21.27
N LYS A 155 4.53 16.51 -22.32
CA LYS A 155 4.36 16.05 -23.70
C LYS A 155 5.68 15.47 -24.16
N SER A 156 5.67 14.24 -24.70
CA SER A 156 6.82 13.70 -25.42
C SER A 156 7.04 14.55 -26.67
N GLY A 157 8.24 15.13 -26.81
CA GLY A 157 8.73 15.68 -28.07
C GLY A 157 9.29 14.58 -28.96
#